data_AF-A0AAE0XDL2-F1
#
_entry.id   AF-A0AAE0XDL2-F1
#
_cell.length_a   1.000
_cell.length_b   1.000
_cell.length_c   1.000
_cell.angle_alpha   90.00
_cell.angle_beta   90.00
_cell.angle_gamma   90.00
#
_symmetry.space_group_name_H-M   'P 1'
#
loop_
_entity.id
_entity.type
_entity.pdbx_description
1 polymer ?
#
loop_
_entity_poly.entity_id
_entity_poly.type
_entity_poly.pdbx_seq_one_letter_code
_entity_poly.pdbx_strand_id
1 'polypeptide(L)'
;MLIYRSTIDPETKASPALILFGRPIRDKIPIPVGRYCPHNTWQETLTFRETALDSRHSREHEKWSDHTRMLTPLKIGDLVYVQNLVGNHPKKWELSSVITEVR
;
A
#
# COMPACT_ATOMS: atom_id res chain seq x y z
N MET A 1 -12.97 9.37 -9.99
CA MET A 1 -13.88 8.35 -10.57
C MET A 1 -13.36 7.91 -11.95
N LEU A 2 -12.22 7.20 -12.01
CA LEU A 2 -11.71 6.64 -13.28
C LEU A 2 -11.26 5.17 -13.16
N ILE A 3 -11.30 4.60 -11.95
CA ILE A 3 -10.56 3.37 -11.59
C ILE A 3 -11.48 2.14 -11.56
N TYR A 4 -12.77 2.32 -11.25
CA TYR A 4 -13.70 1.20 -10.97
C TYR A 4 -13.83 0.19 -12.12
N ARG A 5 -13.83 0.64 -13.39
CA ARG A 5 -13.95 -0.25 -14.55
C ARG A 5 -12.76 -1.20 -14.73
N SER A 6 -11.58 -0.82 -14.24
CA SER A 6 -10.33 -1.58 -14.36
C SER A 6 -9.96 -2.31 -13.07
N THR A 7 -10.61 -2.00 -11.95
CA THR A 7 -10.40 -2.66 -10.66
C THR A 7 -10.93 -4.08 -10.69
N ILE A 8 -10.11 -5.05 -10.25
CA ILE A 8 -10.52 -6.43 -10.08
C ILE A 8 -11.40 -6.55 -8.85
N ASP A 9 -12.57 -7.15 -9.02
CA ASP A 9 -13.47 -7.46 -7.92
C ASP A 9 -12.94 -8.68 -7.11
N PRO A 10 -12.86 -8.61 -5.77
CA PRO A 10 -12.31 -9.68 -4.95
C PRO A 10 -13.09 -11.01 -5.02
N GLU A 11 -14.39 -10.99 -5.29
CA GLU A 11 -15.21 -12.21 -5.37
C GLU A 11 -15.08 -12.88 -6.73
N THR A 12 -15.32 -12.13 -7.80
CA THR A 12 -15.33 -12.64 -9.18
C THR A 12 -13.94 -12.80 -9.78
N LYS A 13 -12.91 -12.21 -9.15
CA LYS A 13 -11.52 -12.15 -9.64
C LYS A 13 -11.40 -11.57 -11.06
N ALA A 14 -12.40 -10.82 -11.50
CA ALA A 14 -12.45 -10.18 -12.80
C ALA A 14 -12.78 -8.69 -12.63
N SER A 15 -12.29 -7.86 -13.54
CA SER A 15 -12.72 -6.45 -13.60
C SER A 15 -14.01 -6.32 -14.42
N PRO A 16 -14.84 -5.28 -14.16
CA PRO A 16 -16.03 -5.03 -14.97
C PRO A 16 -15.73 -4.93 -16.47
N ALA A 17 -14.59 -4.35 -16.84
CA ALA A 17 -14.14 -4.32 -18.23
C ALA A 17 -13.83 -5.70 -18.81
N LEU A 18 -13.22 -6.59 -18.02
CA LEU A 18 -12.95 -7.96 -18.46
C LEU A 18 -14.26 -8.74 -18.66
N ILE A 19 -15.23 -8.57 -17.76
CA ILE A 19 -16.55 -9.22 -17.83
C ILE A 19 -17.33 -8.74 -19.06
N LEU A 20 -17.36 -7.43 -19.31
CA LEU A 20 -18.15 -6.84 -20.40
C LEU A 20 -17.51 -7.01 -21.77
N PHE A 21 -16.19 -6.84 -21.88
CA PHE A 21 -15.49 -6.77 -23.18
C PHE A 21 -14.65 -8.00 -23.49
N GLY A 22 -14.57 -8.97 -22.57
CA GLY A 22 -13.73 -10.17 -22.71
C GLY A 22 -12.23 -9.87 -22.74
N ARG A 23 -11.81 -8.63 -22.45
CA ARG A 23 -10.41 -8.22 -22.39
C ARG A 23 -10.20 -7.07 -21.39
N PRO A 24 -9.04 -7.00 -20.73
CA PRO A 24 -8.68 -5.82 -19.95
C PRO A 24 -8.54 -4.62 -20.89
N ILE A 25 -9.18 -3.50 -20.54
CA ILE A 25 -8.98 -2.24 -21.25
C ILE A 25 -7.63 -1.67 -20.82
N ARG A 26 -6.76 -1.32 -21.78
CA ARG A 26 -5.57 -0.52 -21.49
C ARG A 26 -6.01 0.83 -20.93
N ASP A 27 -5.60 1.15 -19.71
CA ASP A 27 -5.76 2.50 -19.21
C ASP A 27 -5.05 3.49 -20.13
N LYS A 28 -5.60 4.71 -20.25
CA LYS A 28 -5.14 5.74 -21.20
C LYS A 28 -3.74 6.30 -20.88
N ILE A 29 -3.01 5.68 -19.97
CA ILE A 29 -1.67 6.09 -19.59
C ILE A 29 -0.70 5.04 -20.14
N PRO A 30 -0.31 5.14 -21.43
CA PRO A 30 0.69 4.26 -22.03
C PRO A 30 2.06 4.65 -21.49
N ILE A 31 2.33 4.31 -20.24
CA ILE A 31 3.60 4.62 -19.60
C ILE A 31 4.30 3.29 -19.32
N PRO A 32 5.40 3.00 -20.02
CA PRO A 32 6.23 1.84 -19.71
C PRO A 32 6.66 1.88 -18.24
N VAL A 33 6.65 0.72 -17.58
CA VAL A 33 7.14 0.59 -16.20
C VAL A 33 8.53 1.20 -16.07
N GLY A 34 8.73 2.08 -15.08
CA GLY A 34 10.00 2.80 -14.87
C GLY A 34 10.22 4.04 -15.76
N ARG A 35 9.31 4.37 -16.68
CA ARG A 35 9.37 5.61 -17.50
C ARG A 35 8.27 6.61 -17.14
N TYR A 36 7.69 6.48 -15.96
CA TYR A 36 6.68 7.41 -15.48
C TYR A 36 7.30 8.71 -15.01
N CYS A 37 7.21 9.74 -15.85
CA CYS A 37 7.59 11.10 -15.50
C CYS A 37 6.32 11.98 -15.51
N PRO A 38 5.57 12.04 -14.40
CA PRO A 38 4.41 12.92 -14.30
C PRO A 38 4.84 14.37 -14.42
N HIS A 39 4.02 15.19 -15.08
CA HIS A 39 4.24 16.63 -15.16
C HIS A 39 4.33 17.25 -13.75
N ASN A 40 5.19 18.25 -13.55
CA ASN A 40 5.51 18.81 -12.23
C ASN A 40 4.28 19.21 -11.42
N THR A 41 3.25 19.75 -12.07
CA THR A 41 1.98 20.10 -11.43
C THR A 41 1.30 18.92 -10.71
N TRP A 42 1.45 17.70 -11.22
CA TRP A 42 0.91 16.49 -10.59
C TRP A 42 1.75 16.07 -9.38
N GLN A 43 3.07 16.23 -9.46
CA GLN A 43 3.96 15.98 -8.33
C GLN A 43 3.65 16.97 -7.20
N GLU A 44 3.53 18.25 -7.53
CA GLU A 44 3.11 19.31 -6.61
C GLU A 44 1.71 19.03 -6.02
N THR A 45 0.75 18.61 -6.84
CA THR A 45 -0.59 18.26 -6.34
C THR A 45 -0.53 17.07 -5.36
N LEU A 46 0.32 16.07 -5.63
CA LEU A 46 0.52 14.94 -4.71
C LEU A 46 1.15 15.40 -3.39
N THR A 47 2.21 16.22 -3.44
CA THR A 47 2.85 16.73 -2.23
C THR A 47 1.89 17.61 -1.42
N PHE A 48 1.15 18.53 -2.07
CA PHE A 48 0.13 19.35 -1.40
C PHE A 48 -0.99 18.50 -0.80
N ARG A 49 -1.36 17.38 -1.45
CA ARG A 49 -2.33 16.45 -0.90
C ARG A 49 -1.78 15.74 0.33
N GLU A 50 -0.54 15.27 0.30
CA GLU A 50 0.10 14.62 1.45
C GLU A 50 0.21 15.59 2.63
N THR A 51 0.66 16.83 2.41
CA THR A 51 0.74 17.84 3.48
C THR A 51 -0.64 18.21 4.03
N ALA A 52 -1.66 18.33 3.17
CA ALA A 52 -3.03 18.59 3.63
C ALA A 52 -3.64 17.41 4.42
N LEU A 53 -3.23 16.18 4.12
CA LEU A 53 -3.64 14.98 4.84
C LEU A 53 -2.84 14.78 6.13
N ASP A 54 -1.61 15.29 6.22
CA ASP A 54 -0.72 15.10 7.37
C ASP A 54 -1.37 15.49 8.70
N SER A 55 -2.09 16.63 8.74
CA SER A 55 -2.84 17.06 9.93
C SER A 55 -3.93 16.06 10.34
N ARG A 56 -4.56 15.39 9.37
CA ARG A 56 -5.57 14.34 9.65
C ARG A 56 -4.90 13.06 10.13
N HIS A 57 -3.80 12.67 9.47
CA HIS A 57 -3.02 11.49 9.84
C HIS A 57 -2.47 11.61 11.26
N SER A 58 -1.92 12.78 11.63
CA SER A 58 -1.43 13.05 12.99
C SER A 58 -2.55 12.92 14.03
N ARG A 59 -3.72 13.52 13.78
CA ARG A 59 -4.87 13.41 14.68
C ARG A 59 -5.41 11.98 14.81
N GLU A 60 -5.47 11.24 13.70
CA GLU A 60 -5.87 9.83 13.72
C GLU A 60 -4.84 8.96 14.43
N HIS A 61 -3.55 9.25 14.23
CA HIS A 61 -2.46 8.59 14.92
C HIS A 61 -2.53 8.79 16.44
N GLU A 62 -2.75 10.02 16.92
CA GLU A 62 -2.97 10.31 18.35
C GLU A 62 -4.16 9.51 18.89
N LYS A 63 -5.32 9.62 18.22
CA LYS A 63 -6.55 8.91 18.62
C LYS A 63 -6.36 7.39 18.71
N TRP A 64 -5.63 6.79 17.76
CA TRP A 64 -5.33 5.36 17.78
C TRP A 64 -4.29 5.01 18.84
N SER A 65 -3.31 5.89 19.07
CA SER A 65 -2.26 5.70 20.07
C SER A 65 -2.79 5.79 21.50
N ASP A 66 -3.81 6.60 21.77
CA ASP A 66 -4.41 6.80 23.11
C ASP A 66 -4.77 5.49 23.81
N HIS A 67 -5.25 4.50 23.05
CA HIS A 67 -5.73 3.21 23.57
C HIS A 67 -4.81 2.04 23.23
N THR A 68 -3.71 2.30 22.52
CA THR A 68 -2.78 1.27 22.10
C THR A 68 -1.70 1.09 23.15
N ARG A 69 -1.44 -0.16 23.55
CA ARG A 69 -0.31 -0.46 24.43
C ARG A 69 0.99 -0.17 23.71
N MET A 70 1.86 0.60 24.35
CA MET A 70 3.21 0.84 23.86
C MET A 70 3.97 -0.49 23.79
N LEU A 71 4.37 -0.87 22.57
CA LEU A 71 5.23 -2.01 22.35
C LEU A 71 6.67 -1.63 22.70
N THR A 72 7.38 -2.56 23.34
CA THR A 72 8.80 -2.37 23.62
C THR A 72 9.58 -2.33 22.31
N PRO A 73 10.54 -1.39 22.13
CA PRO A 73 11.37 -1.39 20.93
C PRO A 73 12.13 -2.70 20.82
N LEU A 74 12.27 -3.16 19.58
CA LEU A 74 12.97 -4.38 19.23
C LEU A 74 14.47 -4.26 19.55
N LYS A 75 15.07 -5.35 20.02
CA LYS A 75 16.48 -5.42 20.37
C LYS A 75 17.21 -6.43 19.50
N ILE A 76 18.52 -6.22 19.34
CA ILE A 76 19.40 -7.19 18.70
C ILE A 76 19.30 -8.52 19.47
N GLY A 77 19.08 -9.61 18.75
CA GLY A 77 18.89 -10.94 19.32
C GLY A 77 17.43 -11.35 19.57
N ASP A 78 16.45 -10.44 19.43
CA ASP A 78 15.04 -10.79 19.57
C ASP A 78 14.59 -11.70 18.40
N LEU A 79 13.83 -12.75 18.73
CA LEU A 79 13.22 -13.64 17.75
C LEU A 79 11.87 -13.07 17.31
N VAL A 80 11.76 -12.74 16.03
CA VAL A 80 10.57 -12.14 15.44
C VAL A 80 10.00 -13.03 14.35
N TYR A 81 8.68 -12.93 14.17
CA TYR A 81 8.00 -13.46 12.99
C TYR A 81 7.81 -12.33 11.99
N VAL A 82 8.03 -12.62 10.71
CA VAL A 82 7.84 -11.65 9.62
C VAL A 82 6.55 -11.96 8.88
N GLN A 83 5.71 -10.95 8.70
CA GLN A 83 4.47 -11.09 7.93
C GLN A 83 4.75 -10.92 6.43
N ASN A 84 4.26 -11.86 5.64
CA ASN A 84 4.32 -11.79 4.18
C ASN A 84 3.41 -10.67 3.67
N LEU A 85 3.96 -9.60 3.08
CA LEU A 85 3.15 -8.53 2.47
C LEU A 85 2.69 -8.88 1.04
N VAL A 86 3.50 -9.65 0.32
CA VAL A 86 3.32 -10.02 -1.10
C VAL A 86 3.71 -11.49 -1.34
N GLY A 87 3.28 -12.08 -2.46
CA GLY A 87 3.58 -13.47 -2.84
C GLY A 87 2.37 -14.41 -2.80
N ASN A 88 2.63 -15.73 -2.79
CA ASN A 88 1.59 -16.77 -2.88
C ASN A 88 0.70 -16.85 -1.61
N HIS A 89 1.22 -16.40 -0.47
CA HIS A 89 0.52 -16.43 0.82
C HIS A 89 0.58 -15.06 1.54
N PRO A 90 -0.11 -14.04 1.00
CA PRO A 90 -0.11 -12.71 1.60
C PRO A 90 -0.79 -12.75 2.98
N LYS A 91 -0.29 -11.92 3.90
CA LYS A 91 -0.71 -11.75 5.30
C LYS A 91 -0.40 -12.91 6.26
N LYS A 92 0.20 -14.01 5.78
CA LYS A 92 0.65 -15.11 6.66
C LYS A 92 1.99 -14.81 7.34
N TRP A 93 2.23 -15.47 8.48
CA TRP A 93 3.45 -15.39 9.28
C TRP A 93 4.19 -16.73 9.18
N GLU A 94 5.09 -16.85 8.23
CA GLU A 94 5.76 -18.13 7.91
C GLU A 94 7.26 -18.10 8.21
N LEU A 95 7.85 -16.90 8.30
CA LEU A 95 9.29 -16.73 8.52
C LEU A 95 9.55 -16.29 9.96
N SER A 96 10.39 -17.05 10.67
CA SER A 96 11.00 -16.67 11.94
C SER A 96 12.44 -16.22 11.70
N SER A 97 12.83 -15.09 12.25
CA SER A 97 14.19 -14.55 12.12
C SER A 97 14.66 -13.87 13.41
N VAL A 98 15.96 -13.69 13.54
CA VAL A 98 16.58 -12.96 14.65
C VAL A 98 17.01 -11.58 14.16
N ILE A 99 16.83 -10.56 15.00
CA ILE A 99 17.24 -9.20 14.69
C ILE A 99 18.75 -9.07 14.82
N THR A 100 19.42 -8.70 13.72
CA THR A 100 20.88 -8.54 13.67
C THR A 100 21.31 -7.08 13.92
N GLU A 101 20.48 -6.10 13.55
CA GLU A 101 20.78 -4.67 13.67
C GLU A 101 19.47 -3.90 13.94
N VAL A 102 19.56 -2.85 14.77
CA VAL A 102 18.48 -1.89 15.03
C VAL A 102 19.04 -0.50 14.78
N ARG A 103 18.36 0.30 13.96
CA ARG A 103 18.80 1.65 13.53
C ARG A 103 17.97 2.75 14.17
#